data_AF-A0A9X4BFY4-F1
#
_entry.id   AF-A0A9X4BFY4-F1
#
_cell.length_a   1.000
_cell.length_b   1.000
_cell.length_c   1.000
_cell.angle_alpha   90.00
_cell.angle_beta   90.00
_cell.angle_gamma   90.00
#
_symmetry.space_group_name_H-M   'P 1'
#
loop_
_entity.id
_entity.type
_entity.pdbx_description
1 polymer ?
#
loop_
_entity_poly.entity_id
_entity_poly.type
_entity_poly.pdbx_seq_one_letter_code
_entity_poly.pdbx_strand_id
1 'polypeptide(L)'
;QLAGLQAQVAQADAEAGRLQALVGQQLVSRSQYDLAIAQRDTLRAQLKTAQRNTTVASDSLAIADLGVDNNIVRAPFSGVVTAKAAQPGEIVSPLSAGGGFTRTGIGTIVDMDSLEIEVEVGESFIGRV
;
A
#
# COMPACT_ATOMS: atom_id res chain seq x y z
N GLN A 1 10.47 20.19 3.96
CA GLN A 1 11.86 19.75 4.26
C GLN A 1 12.59 19.25 3.01
N LEU A 2 11.98 18.37 2.20
CA LEU A 2 12.57 17.89 0.93
C LEU A 2 13.02 19.00 -0.04
N ALA A 3 12.16 20.00 -0.28
CA ALA A 3 12.49 21.11 -1.17
C ALA A 3 13.75 21.90 -0.71
N GLY A 4 13.96 22.03 0.60
CA GLY A 4 15.15 22.66 1.16
C GLY A 4 16.42 21.83 0.91
N LEU A 5 16.37 20.51 1.11
CA LEU A 5 17.50 19.62 0.81
C LEU A 5 17.78 19.54 -0.70
N GLN A 6 16.76 19.56 -1.54
CA GLN A 6 16.93 19.60 -3.00
C GLN A 6 17.63 20.88 -3.44
N ALA A 7 17.25 22.02 -2.89
CA ALA A 7 17.93 23.29 -3.15
C ALA A 7 19.40 23.28 -2.69
N GLN A 8 19.68 22.69 -1.52
CA GLN A 8 21.06 22.54 -1.01
C GLN A 8 21.91 21.60 -1.88
N VAL A 9 21.36 20.48 -2.34
CA VAL A 9 22.05 19.57 -3.28
C VAL A 9 22.32 20.29 -4.61
N ALA A 10 21.35 21.02 -5.15
CA ALA A 10 21.53 21.76 -6.40
C ALA A 10 22.63 22.84 -6.27
N GLN A 11 22.67 23.53 -5.13
CA GLN A 11 23.74 24.50 -4.83
C GLN A 11 25.10 23.81 -4.72
N ALA A 12 25.19 22.69 -4.00
CA ALA A 12 26.44 21.93 -3.84
C ALA A 12 26.93 21.31 -5.16
N ASP A 13 26.01 20.88 -6.02
CA ASP A 13 26.32 20.39 -7.37
C ASP A 13 26.91 21.49 -8.26
N ALA A 14 26.30 22.69 -8.23
CA ALA A 14 26.81 23.85 -8.96
C ALA A 14 28.20 24.28 -8.45
N GLU A 15 28.41 24.25 -7.13
CA GLU A 15 29.69 24.60 -6.53
C GLU A 15 30.79 23.59 -6.87
N ALA A 16 30.50 22.29 -6.77
CA ALA A 16 31.44 21.23 -7.16
C ALA A 16 31.82 21.36 -8.65
N GLY A 17 30.86 21.67 -9.53
CA GLY A 17 31.12 21.90 -10.95
C GLY A 17 32.01 23.12 -11.22
N ARG A 18 31.79 24.23 -10.50
CA ARG A 18 32.67 25.42 -10.57
C ARG A 18 34.09 25.10 -10.12
N LEU A 19 34.24 24.43 -8.97
CA LEU A 19 35.54 24.07 -8.43
C LEU A 19 36.27 23.06 -9.33
N GLN A 20 35.57 22.13 -9.97
CA GLN A 20 36.17 21.20 -10.93
C GLN A 20 36.84 21.95 -12.10
N ALA A 21 36.15 22.95 -12.67
CA ALA A 21 36.71 23.75 -13.75
C ALA A 21 37.95 24.55 -13.31
N LEU A 22 37.93 25.08 -12.09
CA LEU A 22 39.05 25.85 -11.53
C LEU A 22 40.25 24.97 -11.15
N VAL A 23 40.03 23.74 -10.67
CA VAL A 23 41.11 22.76 -10.41
C VAL A 23 41.82 22.39 -11.72
N GLY A 24 41.07 22.20 -12.81
CA GLY A 24 41.64 21.92 -14.13
C GLY A 24 42.53 23.04 -14.65
N GLN A 25 42.26 24.28 -14.23
CA GLN A 25 43.07 25.47 -14.52
C GLN A 25 44.14 25.76 -13.45
N GLN A 26 44.30 24.90 -12.44
CA GLN A 26 45.22 25.06 -11.30
C GLN A 26 44.99 26.33 -10.45
N LEU A 27 43.78 26.89 -10.51
CA LEU A 27 43.42 28.12 -9.80
C LEU A 27 42.96 27.88 -8.35
N VAL A 28 42.68 26.64 -7.98
CA VAL A 28 42.25 26.24 -6.62
C VAL A 28 42.92 24.93 -6.19
N SER A 29 43.03 24.73 -4.87
CA SER A 29 43.62 23.53 -4.28
C SER A 29 42.72 22.31 -4.46
N ARG A 30 43.31 21.15 -4.80
CA ARG A 30 42.58 19.85 -4.87
C ARG A 30 41.82 19.53 -3.59
N SER A 31 42.38 19.88 -2.43
CA SER A 31 41.73 19.65 -1.13
C SER A 31 40.39 20.38 -0.98
N GLN A 32 40.24 21.58 -1.57
CA GLN A 32 38.97 22.32 -1.53
C GLN A 32 37.91 21.66 -2.42
N TYR A 33 38.32 21.14 -3.57
CA TYR A 33 37.44 20.39 -4.45
C TYR A 33 36.97 19.08 -3.81
N ASP A 34 37.88 18.33 -3.19
CA ASP A 34 37.54 17.08 -2.51
C ASP A 34 36.54 17.32 -1.35
N LEU A 35 36.69 18.42 -0.62
CA LEU A 35 35.76 18.81 0.44
C LEU A 35 34.37 19.16 -0.11
N ALA A 36 34.30 19.89 -1.22
CA ALA A 36 33.04 20.21 -1.89
C ALA A 36 32.33 18.95 -2.42
N ILE A 37 33.08 17.98 -2.96
CA ILE A 37 32.54 16.69 -3.40
C ILE A 37 31.99 15.90 -2.22
N ALA A 38 32.73 15.82 -1.11
CA ALA A 38 32.27 15.14 0.10
C ALA A 38 30.99 15.77 0.67
N GLN A 39 30.90 17.10 0.66
CA GLN A 39 29.71 17.83 1.10
C GLN A 39 28.49 17.56 0.20
N ARG A 40 28.69 17.59 -1.12
CA ARG A 40 27.65 17.22 -2.10
C ARG A 40 27.14 15.80 -1.86
N ASP A 41 28.04 14.84 -1.69
CA ASP A 41 27.68 13.43 -1.53
C ASP A 41 26.93 13.19 -0.20
N THR A 42 27.32 13.92 0.85
CA THR A 42 26.60 13.92 2.14
C THR A 42 25.16 14.44 1.97
N LEU A 43 24.98 15.58 1.31
CA LEU A 43 23.66 16.17 1.08
C LEU A 43 22.79 15.28 0.18
N ARG A 44 23.37 14.64 -0.84
CA ARG A 44 22.68 13.67 -1.70
C ARG A 44 22.21 12.44 -0.91
N ALA A 45 23.04 11.92 -0.02
CA ALA A 45 22.68 10.81 0.85
C ALA A 45 21.52 11.21 1.78
N GLN A 46 21.57 12.40 2.38
CA GLN A 46 20.49 12.92 3.22
C GLN A 46 19.18 13.10 2.44
N LEU A 47 19.24 13.63 1.21
CA LEU A 47 18.08 13.78 0.35
C LEU A 47 17.44 12.42 0.03
N LYS A 48 18.26 11.43 -0.34
CA LYS A 48 17.80 10.07 -0.62
C LYS A 48 17.11 9.43 0.59
N THR A 49 17.65 9.63 1.79
CA THR A 49 17.03 9.15 3.03
C THR A 49 15.69 9.85 3.28
N ALA A 50 15.63 11.18 3.14
CA ALA A 50 14.40 11.92 3.33
C ALA A 50 13.30 11.51 2.31
N GLN A 51 13.68 11.24 1.06
CA GLN A 51 12.77 10.72 0.04
C GLN A 51 12.21 9.35 0.43
N ARG A 52 13.08 8.42 0.87
CA ARG A 52 12.65 7.10 1.35
C ARG A 52 11.70 7.20 2.54
N ASN A 53 11.98 8.08 3.50
CA ASN A 53 11.10 8.30 4.65
C ASN A 53 9.72 8.80 4.21
N THR A 54 9.66 9.62 3.16
CA THR A 54 8.40 10.09 2.60
C THR A 54 7.62 8.96 1.96
N THR A 55 8.29 8.05 1.23
CA THR A 55 7.66 6.83 0.70
C THR A 55 7.12 5.92 1.81
N VAL A 56 7.90 5.69 2.86
CA VAL A 56 7.43 4.89 4.01
C VAL A 56 6.20 5.53 4.65
N ALA A 57 6.19 6.85 4.78
CA ALA A 57 5.04 7.57 5.32
C ALA A 57 3.80 7.47 4.42
N SER A 58 3.96 7.55 3.09
CA SER A 58 2.84 7.36 2.15
C SER A 58 2.31 5.93 2.17
N ASP A 59 3.19 4.93 2.25
CA ASP A 59 2.78 3.53 2.34
C ASP A 59 2.04 3.26 3.65
N SER A 60 2.50 3.88 4.75
CA SER A 60 1.82 3.82 6.05
C SER A 60 0.43 4.43 6.00
N LEU A 61 0.24 5.53 5.24
CA LEU A 61 -1.08 6.12 5.01
C LEU A 61 -1.98 5.15 4.22
N ALA A 62 -1.47 4.53 3.15
CA ALA A 62 -2.22 3.57 2.36
C ALA A 62 -2.68 2.35 3.19
N ILE A 63 -1.84 1.88 4.12
CA ILE A 63 -2.20 0.82 5.07
C ILE A 63 -3.32 1.29 6.02
N ALA A 64 -3.24 2.54 6.51
CA ALA A 64 -4.29 3.10 7.36
C ALA A 64 -5.62 3.23 6.61
N ASP A 65 -5.58 3.67 5.35
CA ASP A 65 -6.75 3.77 4.47
C ASP A 65 -7.39 2.39 4.25
N LEU A 66 -6.57 1.34 4.01
CA LEU A 66 -7.06 -0.04 3.95
C LEU A 66 -7.73 -0.47 5.27
N GLY A 67 -7.22 -0.02 6.41
CA GLY A 67 -7.84 -0.23 7.71
C GLY A 67 -9.25 0.37 7.80
N VAL A 68 -9.46 1.56 7.24
CA VAL A 68 -10.78 2.19 7.15
C VAL A 68 -11.68 1.43 6.17
N ASP A 69 -11.17 1.07 5.00
CA ASP A 69 -11.94 0.32 3.99
C ASP A 69 -12.39 -1.05 4.49
N ASN A 70 -11.57 -1.74 5.29
CA ASN A 70 -11.94 -3.00 5.92
C ASN A 70 -13.09 -2.86 6.94
N ASN A 71 -13.40 -1.65 7.42
CA ASN A 71 -14.59 -1.39 8.23
C ASN A 71 -15.85 -1.14 7.39
N ILE A 72 -15.72 -1.03 6.07
CA ILE A 72 -16.84 -0.84 5.14
C ILE A 72 -17.11 -2.16 4.42
N VAL A 73 -18.20 -2.81 4.80
CA VAL A 73 -18.63 -4.06 4.18
C VAL A 73 -19.36 -3.74 2.87
N ARG A 74 -18.82 -4.22 1.75
CA ARG A 74 -19.39 -4.04 0.41
C ARG A 74 -19.84 -5.38 -0.16
N ALA A 75 -20.92 -5.38 -0.92
CA ALA A 75 -21.36 -6.56 -1.65
C ALA A 75 -20.32 -6.90 -2.75
N PRO A 76 -19.84 -8.16 -2.85
CA PRO A 76 -18.85 -8.55 -3.85
C PRO A 76 -19.42 -8.62 -5.28
N PHE A 77 -20.75 -8.73 -5.42
CA PHE A 77 -21.47 -8.77 -6.69
C PHE A 77 -22.91 -8.25 -6.51
N SER A 78 -23.62 -8.03 -7.62
CA SER A 78 -25.04 -7.61 -7.61
C SER A 78 -25.95 -8.82 -7.36
N GLY A 79 -26.90 -8.70 -6.45
CA GLY A 79 -27.81 -9.79 -6.12
C GLY A 79 -28.81 -9.41 -5.05
N VAL A 80 -29.46 -10.40 -4.46
CA VAL A 80 -30.47 -10.23 -3.41
C VAL A 80 -29.92 -10.72 -2.08
N VAL A 81 -30.09 -9.94 -1.02
CA VAL A 81 -29.74 -10.34 0.35
C VAL A 81 -30.81 -11.31 0.86
N THR A 82 -30.45 -12.59 1.02
CA THR A 82 -31.36 -13.65 1.47
C THR A 82 -31.33 -13.86 2.98
N ALA A 83 -30.20 -13.55 3.62
CA ALA A 83 -30.06 -13.66 5.06
C ALA A 83 -29.27 -12.47 5.64
N LYS A 84 -29.77 -11.91 6.73
CA LYS A 84 -29.05 -10.92 7.55
C LYS A 84 -28.60 -11.59 8.84
N ALA A 85 -27.32 -11.94 8.91
CA ALA A 85 -26.79 -12.75 10.00
C ALA A 85 -26.35 -11.93 11.23
N ALA A 86 -26.00 -10.64 11.06
CA ALA A 86 -25.59 -9.77 12.17
C ALA A 86 -26.60 -8.65 12.47
N GLN A 87 -26.69 -8.23 13.74
CA GLN A 87 -27.47 -7.07 14.17
C GLN A 87 -26.61 -5.84 14.48
N PRO A 88 -27.14 -4.62 14.32
CA PRO A 88 -26.44 -3.41 14.80
C PRO A 88 -26.13 -3.54 16.30
N GLY A 89 -24.86 -3.34 16.68
CA GLY A 89 -24.38 -3.48 18.05
C GLY A 89 -23.89 -4.88 18.44
N GLU A 90 -24.05 -5.89 17.56
CA GLU A 90 -23.50 -7.23 17.77
C GLU A 90 -21.99 -7.27 17.45
N ILE A 91 -21.22 -8.03 18.22
CA ILE A 91 -19.79 -8.22 17.98
C ILE A 91 -19.61 -9.34 16.95
N VAL A 92 -18.96 -9.01 15.83
CA VAL A 92 -18.59 -9.95 14.77
C VAL A 92 -17.08 -10.18 14.83
N SER A 93 -16.65 -11.45 14.88
CA SER A 93 -15.23 -11.81 14.93
C SER A 93 -14.89 -12.86 13.87
N PRO A 94 -13.94 -12.59 12.96
CA PRO A 94 -13.50 -13.56 11.96
C PRO A 94 -12.63 -14.68 12.56
N LEU A 95 -12.05 -14.46 13.76
CA LEU A 95 -11.10 -15.39 14.41
C LEU A 95 -11.79 -16.44 15.30
N SER A 96 -13.07 -16.26 15.62
CA SER A 96 -13.79 -17.11 16.57
C SER A 96 -14.89 -17.91 15.88
N ALA A 97 -14.49 -18.79 14.97
CA ALA A 97 -15.38 -19.80 14.38
C ALA A 97 -15.67 -20.99 15.34
N GLY A 98 -15.16 -20.96 16.58
CA GLY A 98 -15.08 -22.12 17.46
C GLY A 98 -15.80 -22.03 18.82
N GLY A 99 -16.69 -21.05 19.04
CA GLY A 99 -17.28 -20.87 20.38
C GLY A 99 -18.62 -20.16 20.44
N GLY A 100 -19.70 -20.87 20.13
CA GLY A 100 -21.04 -20.70 20.70
C GLY A 100 -21.91 -19.50 20.29
N PHE A 101 -21.35 -18.29 20.11
CA PHE A 101 -22.16 -17.06 20.00
C PHE A 101 -21.66 -16.01 19.00
N THR A 102 -20.41 -16.06 18.53
CA THR A 102 -19.90 -15.13 17.51
C THR A 102 -20.23 -15.63 16.11
N ARG A 103 -21.26 -15.06 15.48
CA ARG A 103 -21.54 -15.31 14.06
C ARG A 103 -20.38 -14.75 13.23
N THR A 104 -19.83 -15.57 12.34
CA THR A 104 -18.68 -15.20 11.49
C THR A 104 -19.09 -14.46 10.21
N GLY A 105 -20.38 -14.50 9.84
CA GLY A 105 -20.92 -13.84 8.64
C GLY A 105 -21.85 -12.66 8.97
N ILE A 106 -21.84 -11.64 8.11
CA ILE A 106 -22.69 -10.43 8.24
C ILE A 106 -24.04 -10.63 7.53
N GLY A 107 -24.01 -11.25 6.36
CA GLY A 107 -25.20 -11.61 5.58
C GLY A 107 -24.85 -12.47 4.39
N THR A 108 -25.88 -13.03 3.75
CA THR A 108 -25.78 -13.84 2.55
C THR A 108 -26.40 -13.09 1.40
N ILE A 109 -25.65 -12.96 0.30
CA ILE A 109 -26.12 -12.42 -0.97
C ILE A 109 -26.12 -13.53 -2.02
N VAL A 110 -27.19 -13.58 -2.81
CA VAL A 110 -27.41 -14.60 -3.84
C VAL A 110 -27.71 -13.90 -5.17
N ASP A 111 -27.08 -14.37 -6.24
CA ASP A 111 -27.44 -14.00 -7.60
C ASP A 111 -28.63 -14.86 -8.05
N MET A 112 -29.75 -14.22 -8.39
CA MET A 112 -30.97 -14.89 -8.80
C MET A 112 -31.08 -15.05 -10.32
N ASP A 113 -30.16 -14.45 -11.09
CA ASP A 113 -30.17 -14.55 -12.55
C ASP A 113 -29.52 -15.85 -13.04
N SER A 114 -28.72 -16.52 -12.20
CA SER A 114 -28.04 -17.79 -12.49
C SER A 114 -28.30 -18.83 -11.40
N LEU A 115 -29.40 -19.59 -11.53
CA LEU A 115 -29.78 -20.64 -10.59
C LEU A 115 -29.37 -22.02 -11.10
N GLU A 116 -28.66 -22.76 -10.26
CA GLU A 116 -28.29 -24.17 -10.50
C GLU A 116 -29.30 -25.09 -9.80
N ILE A 117 -29.69 -26.17 -10.50
CA ILE A 117 -30.61 -27.17 -9.97
C ILE A 117 -29.87 -28.51 -9.96
N GLU A 118 -29.58 -29.02 -8.78
CA GLU A 118 -29.07 -30.37 -8.59
C GLU A 118 -30.23 -31.36 -8.50
N VAL A 119 -30.22 -32.39 -9.35
CA VAL A 119 -31.24 -33.45 -9.36
C VAL A 119 -30.57 -34.77 -9.02
N GLU A 120 -31.03 -35.39 -7.93
CA GLU A 120 -30.58 -36.73 -7.55
C GLU A 120 -31.27 -37.78 -8.44
N VAL A 121 -30.48 -38.49 -9.24
CA VAL A 121 -30.96 -39.59 -10.07
C VAL A 121 -30.51 -40.90 -9.43
N GLY A 122 -31.46 -41.74 -9.02
CA GLY A 122 -31.14 -43.07 -8.53
C GLY A 122 -30.40 -43.88 -9.59
N GLU A 123 -29.37 -44.63 -9.20
CA GLU A 123 -28.49 -45.37 -10.13
C GLU A 123 -29.24 -46.26 -11.13
N SER A 124 -30.41 -46.80 -10.75
CA SER A 124 -31.27 -47.59 -11.63
C SER A 124 -31.83 -46.82 -12.84
N PHE A 125 -31.80 -45.48 -12.79
CA PHE A 125 -32.32 -44.58 -13.81
C PHE A 125 -31.23 -43.76 -14.50
N ILE A 126 -29.95 -43.91 -14.12
CA ILE A 126 -28.84 -43.13 -14.69
C ILE A 126 -28.65 -43.37 -16.19
N GLY A 127 -29.04 -44.54 -16.71
CA GLY A 127 -29.00 -44.86 -18.14
C GLY A 127 -30.19 -44.31 -18.95
N ARG A 128 -31.13 -43.59 -18.33
CA ARG A 128 -32.32 -43.01 -18.97
C ARG A 128 -32.38 -41.48 -18.89
N VAL A 129 -31.40 -40.85 -18.25
CA VAL A 129 -31.25 -39.39 -18.15
C VAL A 129 -30.20 -38.92 -19.13
#